data_AF-E1ZW20-F1
#
_entry.id   AF-E1ZW20-F1
#
_cell.length_a   1.000
_cell.length_b   1.000
_cell.length_c   1.000
_cell.angle_alpha   90.00
_cell.angle_beta   90.00
_cell.angle_gamma   90.00
#
_symmetry.space_group_name_H-M   'P 1'
#
loop_
_entity.id
_entity.type
_entity.pdbx_description
1 polymer ?
#
loop_
_entity_poly.entity_id
_entity_poly.type
_entity_poly.pdbx_seq_one_letter_code
_entity_poly.pdbx_strand_id
1 'polypeptide(L)' 'GCYRVNYDARNWNRLSHYLNSEFFGKIHVLDRAKIIDDAFHFLMTGRLNSTVFLNISYYLRQDTDYIAWYPMFKNLEYIS' A
#
# COMPACT_ATOMS: atom_id res chain seq x y z
N GLY A 1 -12.17 2.55 -10.26
CA GLY A 1 -11.71 3.02 -11.58
C GLY A 1 -10.42 2.32 -11.97
N CYS A 2 -10.14 2.18 -13.27
CA CYS A 2 -9.00 1.43 -13.81
C CYS A 2 -7.79 2.34 -14.10
N TYR A 3 -7.21 2.95 -13.06
CA TYR A 3 -5.97 3.73 -13.16
C TYR A 3 -5.14 3.56 -11.88
N ARG A 4 -3.82 3.68 -11.99
CA ARG A 4 -2.90 3.70 -10.85
C ARG A 4 -2.64 5.13 -10.42
N VAL A 5 -2.48 5.38 -9.13
CA VAL A 5 -2.23 6.73 -8.60
C VAL A 5 -0.83 6.80 -8.00
N ASN A 6 0.06 7.53 -8.66
CA ASN A 6 1.38 7.84 -8.11
C ASN A 6 1.35 9.20 -7.40
N TYR A 7 1.57 9.18 -6.09
CA TYR A 7 1.72 10.41 -5.31
C TYR A 7 3.18 10.90 -5.30
N ASP A 8 3.40 12.17 -4.98
CA ASP A 8 4.74 12.63 -4.62
C ASP A 8 5.20 12.01 -3.28
N ALA A 9 6.49 12.11 -2.99
CA ALA A 9 7.10 11.52 -1.79
C ALA A 9 6.48 12.03 -0.48
N ARG A 10 6.06 13.29 -0.42
CA ARG A 10 5.44 13.88 0.78
C ARG A 10 4.06 13.27 1.02
N ASN A 11 3.28 13.10 -0.04
CA ASN A 11 1.96 12.49 0.02
C ASN A 11 2.04 10.99 0.34
N TRP A 12 3.00 10.25 -0.22
CA TRP A 12 3.25 8.86 0.19
C TRP A 12 3.60 8.73 1.68
N ASN A 13 4.44 9.62 2.21
CA ASN A 13 4.77 9.63 3.64
C ASN A 13 3.56 9.96 4.52
N ARG A 14 2.74 10.93 4.12
CA ARG A 14 1.49 11.24 4.85
C ARG A 14 0.53 10.05 4.84
N LEU A 15 0.42 9.38 3.70
CA LEU A 15 -0.43 8.20 3.55
C LEU A 15 0.07 7.05 4.43
N SER A 16 1.38 6.78 4.46
CA SER A 16 1.93 5.75 5.34
C SER A 16 1.69 6.07 6.82
N HIS A 17 1.87 7.32 7.25
CA HIS A 17 1.54 7.72 8.62
C HIS A 17 0.05 7.53 8.95
N TYR A 18 -0.84 7.88 8.02
CA TYR A 18 -2.28 7.71 8.23
C TYR A 18 -2.67 6.22 8.31
N LEU A 19 -2.15 5.40 7.39
CA LEU A 19 -2.41 3.97 7.36
C LEU A 19 -1.93 3.27 8.63
N ASN A 20 -0.83 3.72 9.22
CA ASN A 20 -0.29 3.18 10.48
C ASN A 20 -0.93 3.80 11.74
N SER A 21 -1.96 4.63 11.60
CA SER A 21 -2.73 5.16 12.73
C SER A 21 -3.93 4.26 13.06
N GLU A 22 -4.57 4.51 14.20
CA GLU A 22 -5.85 3.88 14.57
C GLU A 22 -7.00 4.23 13.62
N PHE A 23 -6.85 5.28 12.80
CA PHE A 23 -7.90 5.77 11.88
C PHE A 23 -7.86 5.14 10.49
N PHE A 24 -6.97 4.18 10.23
CA PHE A 24 -6.80 3.58 8.90
C PHE A 24 -8.10 2.99 8.34
N GLY A 25 -9.00 2.50 9.21
CA GLY A 25 -10.33 1.97 8.85
C GLY A 25 -11.27 2.99 8.21
N LYS A 26 -10.96 4.30 8.27
CA LYS A 26 -11.67 5.34 7.51
C LYS A 26 -11.39 5.27 6.01
N ILE A 27 -10.28 4.66 5.59
CA ILE A 27 -10.02 4.34 4.20
C ILE A 27 -10.70 3.00 3.92
N HIS A 28 -11.56 2.97 2.90
CA HIS A 28 -12.30 1.77 2.54
C HIS A 28 -11.35 0.62 2.16
N VAL A 29 -11.71 -0.61 2.50
CA VAL A 29 -10.85 -1.80 2.31
C VAL A 29 -10.35 -1.97 0.87
N LEU A 30 -11.18 -1.65 -0.13
CA LEU A 30 -10.79 -1.70 -1.55
C LEU A 30 -9.72 -0.66 -1.90
N ASP A 31 -9.76 0.52 -1.28
CA ASP A 31 -8.75 1.56 -1.50
C ASP A 31 -7.44 1.18 -0.81
N ARG A 32 -7.50 0.56 0.37
CA ARG A 32 -6.32 0.02 1.06
C ARG A 32 -5.63 -1.07 0.24
N ALA A 33 -6.40 -1.99 -0.31
CA ALA A 33 -5.89 -3.00 -1.26
C ALA A 33 -5.22 -2.34 -2.47
N LYS A 34 -5.90 -1.36 -3.09
CA LYS A 34 -5.36 -0.63 -4.23
C LYS A 34 -4.06 0.10 -3.91
N ILE A 35 -3.94 0.68 -2.72
CA ILE A 35 -2.71 1.37 -2.27
C ILE A 35 -1.53 0.40 -2.24
N ILE A 36 -1.71 -0.82 -1.73
CA ILE A 36 -0.64 -1.84 -1.71
C ILE A 36 -0.25 -2.26 -3.14
N ASP A 37 -1.23 -2.48 -4.02
CA ASP A 37 -1.00 -2.84 -5.43
C ASP A 37 -0.23 -1.73 -6.18
N ASP A 38 -0.69 -0.48 -6.07
CA ASP A 38 -0.05 0.68 -6.71
C ASP A 38 1.36 0.90 -6.16
N ALA A 39 1.55 0.83 -4.84
CA ALA A 39 2.85 1.00 -4.21
C ALA A 39 3.85 -0.08 -4.67
N PHE A 40 3.42 -1.33 -4.78
CA PHE A 40 4.26 -2.41 -5.29
C PHE A 40 4.62 -2.21 -6.76
N HIS A 41 3.65 -1.85 -7.60
CA HIS A 41 3.90 -1.54 -9.00
C HIS A 41 4.95 -0.41 -9.15
N PHE A 42 4.86 0.64 -8.34
CA PHE A 42 5.84 1.73 -8.40
C PHE A 42 7.20 1.35 -7.82
N LEU A 43 7.26 0.45 -6.84
CA LEU A 43 8.52 -0.15 -6.39
C LEU A 43 9.20 -0.91 -7.53
N MET A 44 8.47 -1.80 -8.19
CA MET A 44 9.00 -2.63 -9.28
C MET A 44 9.42 -1.81 -10.52
N THR A 45 8.79 -0.66 -10.74
CA THR A 45 9.15 0.25 -11.84
C THR A 45 10.21 1.30 -11.46
N GLY A 46 10.76 1.23 -10.25
CA GLY A 46 11.78 2.17 -9.75
C GLY A 46 11.27 3.59 -9.49
N ARG A 47 9.95 3.77 -9.42
CA ARG A 47 9.27 5.06 -9.20
C ARG A 47 8.90 5.32 -7.74
N LEU A 48 9.02 4.31 -6.88
CA LEU A 48 8.83 4.41 -5.44
C LEU A 48 10.04 3.83 -4.71
N ASN A 49 10.50 4.52 -3.67
CA ASN A 49 11.58 4.04 -2.82
C ASN A 49 11.12 2.83 -1.98
N SER A 50 11.97 1.82 -1.83
CA SER A 50 11.67 0.61 -1.05
C SER A 50 11.31 0.91 0.41
N THR A 51 11.95 1.90 1.05
CA THR A 51 11.59 2.33 2.41
C THR A 51 10.16 2.86 2.49
N VAL A 52 9.70 3.57 1.45
CA VAL A 52 8.32 4.08 1.40
C VAL A 52 7.34 2.92 1.24
N PHE A 53 7.62 1.96 0.35
CA PHE A 53 6.82 0.76 0.21
C PHE A 53 6.73 -0.03 1.53
N LEU A 54 7.86 -0.22 2.22
CA LEU A 54 7.89 -0.92 3.51
C LEU A 54 7.02 -0.20 4.56
N ASN A 55 7.13 1.12 4.66
CA ASN A 55 6.32 1.92 5.58
C ASN A 55 4.82 1.82 5.30
N ILE A 56 4.42 1.74 4.02
CA ILE A 56 3.04 1.47 3.64
C ILE A 56 2.67 0.05 4.05
N SER A 57 3.43 -0.96 3.64
CA SER A 57 3.12 -2.37 3.93
C SER A 57 3.00 -2.69 5.42
N TYR A 58 3.68 -1.92 6.29
CA TYR A 58 3.65 -2.10 7.75
C TYR A 58 2.23 -2.05 8.33
N TYR A 59 1.32 -1.25 7.76
CA TYR A 59 -0.03 -1.13 8.30
C TYR A 59 -0.82 -2.45 8.20
N LEU A 60 -0.46 -3.33 7.26
CA LEU A 60 -1.18 -4.61 7.11
C LEU A 60 -1.15 -5.43 8.40
N ARG A 61 -0.14 -5.24 9.26
CA ARG A 61 -0.07 -5.88 10.59
C ARG A 61 -1.30 -5.60 11.47
N GLN A 62 -1.97 -4.46 11.29
CA GLN A 62 -3.18 -4.09 12.05
C GLN A 62 -4.49 -4.27 11.25
N ASP A 63 -4.41 -4.65 9.97
CA ASP A 63 -5.57 -4.86 9.12
C ASP A 63 -5.97 -6.35 9.13
N THR A 64 -7.22 -6.64 9.52
CA THR A 64 -7.75 -8.01 9.54
C THR A 64 -8.57 -8.35 8.29
N ASP A 65 -8.78 -7.41 7.38
CA ASP A 65 -9.54 -7.63 6.16
C ASP A 65 -8.70 -8.38 5.11
N TYR A 66 -9.14 -9.58 4.73
CA TYR A 66 -8.49 -10.39 3.68
C TYR A 66 -8.31 -9.62 2.36
N ILE A 67 -9.29 -8.78 2.00
CA ILE A 67 -9.26 -7.99 0.77
C ILE A 67 -8.05 -7.04 0.76
N ALA A 68 -7.69 -6.45 1.89
CA ALA A 68 -6.53 -5.57 2.00
C ALA A 68 -5.19 -6.35 1.88
N TRP A 69 -5.16 -7.59 2.35
CA TRP A 69 -3.99 -8.48 2.26
C TRP A 69 -3.78 -9.12 0.89
N TYR A 70 -4.84 -9.32 0.12
CA TYR A 70 -4.80 -10.03 -1.16
C TYR A 70 -3.69 -9.53 -2.11
N PRO A 71 -3.50 -8.22 -2.33
CA PRO A 71 -2.41 -7.71 -3.18
C PRO A 71 -1.03 -8.07 -2.63
N MET A 72 -0.84 -8.05 -1.31
CA MET A 72 0.45 -8.42 -0.71
C MET A 72 0.80 -9.88 -0.98
N PHE A 73 -0.16 -10.80 -0.90
CA PHE A 73 0.09 -12.20 -1.25
C PHE A 73 0.49 -12.36 -2.72
N LYS A 74 -0.18 -11.66 -3.64
CA LYS A 74 0.18 -11.65 -5.07
C LYS A 74 1.57 -11.06 -5.31
N ASN A 75 1.94 -10.02 -4.56
CA ASN A 75 3.26 -9.40 -4.66
C ASN A 75 4.35 -10.36 -4.18
N LEU A 76 4.13 -11.06 -3.07
CA LEU A 76 5.08 -12.06 -2.56
C LEU A 76 5.25 -13.23 -3.54
N GLU A 77 4.15 -13.73 -4.10
CA GLU A 77 4.17 -14.77 -5.15
C GLU A 77 4.93 -14.32 -6.40
N TYR A 78 4.89 -13.03 -6.74
CA TYR A 78 5.61 -12.48 -7.89
C TYR A 78 7.13 -12.39 -7.66
N ILE A 79 7.58 -12.18 -6.42
CA ILE A 79 9.00 -11.98 -6.08
C ILE A 79 9.68 -13.30 -5.67
N SER A 80 8.92 -14.27 -5.14
CA SER A 80 9.41 -15.60 -4.78
C SER A 80 9.82 -16.42 -6.00
#